data_AF-A0A3P8WWI5-F1
#
_entry.id   AF-A0A3P8WWI5-F1
#
_cell.length_a   1.000
_cell.length_b   1.000
_cell.length_c   1.000
_cell.angle_alpha   90.00
_cell.angle_beta   90.00
_cell.angle_gamma   90.00
#
_symmetry.space_group_name_H-M   'P 1'
#
loop_
_entity.id
_entity.type
_entity.pdbx_description
1 polymer ?
#
loop_
_entity_poly.entity_id
_entity_poly.type
_entity_poly.pdbx_seq_one_letter_code
_entity_poly.pdbx_strand_id
1 'polypeptide(L)'
;MASIIIRSVCSNLGTCKRKCWTFFAGKKGHKGRGKQFSNPEEIDRQMRAQRDLEAGVERASGSDSEEESSSDEDSDRRRNGVEGLIEIENPNRVSQKNKKVAELEESAPKELSRREREEIEKQKAKERYMKLHQEGKTDQARADLARLAIIKKQREDAAKKREEIRKAEKEAEEAKAKR
;
A
#
# COMPACT_ATOMS: atom_id res chain seq x y z
N MET A 1 61.00 -49.78 -50.29
CA MET A 1 59.70 -50.47 -50.43
C MET A 1 58.63 -49.42 -50.54
N ALA A 2 57.77 -49.58 -51.54
CA ALA A 2 56.82 -48.60 -52.05
C ALA A 2 55.77 -48.13 -51.02
N SER A 3 55.33 -46.87 -51.11
CA SER A 3 54.00 -46.53 -51.67
C SER A 3 53.72 -45.03 -51.62
N ILE A 4 53.27 -44.53 -52.77
CA ILE A 4 52.70 -43.22 -53.07
C ILE A 4 51.20 -43.24 -52.73
N ILE A 5 50.60 -42.06 -52.48
CA ILE A 5 49.22 -41.57 -52.78
C ILE A 5 48.87 -40.53 -51.69
N ILE A 6 49.11 -39.22 -51.87
CA ILE A 6 48.35 -38.21 -52.63
C ILE A 6 46.87 -38.10 -52.23
N ARG A 7 46.53 -37.05 -51.46
CA ARG A 7 45.43 -36.08 -51.69
C ARG A 7 45.51 -35.00 -50.58
N SER A 8 45.89 -33.75 -50.89
CA SER A 8 45.01 -32.72 -51.50
C SER A 8 43.85 -32.42 -50.53
N VAL A 9 43.73 -31.27 -49.84
CA VAL A 9 43.53 -29.88 -50.31
C VAL A 9 43.55 -29.03 -49.02
N CYS A 10 44.64 -28.33 -48.69
CA CYS A 10 44.77 -26.87 -48.77
C CYS A 10 43.47 -26.10 -49.10
N SER A 11 43.10 -25.12 -48.27
CA SER A 11 42.33 -23.91 -48.60
C SER A 11 41.01 -23.80 -47.84
N ASN A 12 40.77 -22.82 -46.98
CA ASN A 12 40.76 -21.35 -47.16
C ASN A 12 39.30 -20.89 -46.94
N LEU A 13 39.12 -19.70 -46.39
CA LEU A 13 37.84 -19.01 -46.08
C LEU A 13 37.06 -19.63 -44.89
N GLY A 14 36.56 -18.89 -43.90
CA GLY A 14 36.53 -17.46 -43.62
C GLY A 14 35.96 -17.28 -42.20
N THR A 15 36.38 -16.29 -41.43
CA THR A 15 35.62 -15.03 -41.32
C THR A 15 34.10 -15.16 -41.55
N CYS A 16 33.37 -15.94 -40.75
CA CYS A 16 31.93 -15.65 -40.52
C CYS A 16 31.30 -16.46 -39.38
N LYS A 17 31.45 -16.00 -38.13
CA LYS A 17 30.45 -16.23 -37.07
C LYS A 17 30.17 -14.92 -36.32
N ARG A 18 29.94 -13.86 -37.10
CA ARG A 18 29.24 -12.63 -36.70
C ARG A 18 28.14 -12.38 -37.73
N LYS A 19 27.06 -13.13 -37.61
CA LYS A 19 25.74 -12.97 -38.27
C LYS A 19 24.95 -14.21 -37.85
N CYS A 20 23.71 -14.17 -37.41
CA CYS A 20 22.73 -13.11 -37.30
C CYS A 20 21.70 -13.72 -36.34
N TRP A 21 21.55 -13.21 -35.12
CA TRP A 21 20.38 -13.53 -34.30
C TRP A 21 19.83 -12.23 -33.71
N THR A 22 19.58 -11.29 -34.62
CA THR A 22 18.74 -10.12 -34.38
C THR A 22 17.56 -10.21 -35.32
N PHE A 23 16.72 -11.23 -35.13
CA PHE A 23 15.36 -11.21 -35.66
C PHE A 23 14.44 -12.14 -34.85
N PHE A 24 14.13 -11.72 -33.63
CA PHE A 24 12.77 -11.83 -33.11
C PHE A 24 12.61 -10.81 -32.00
N ALA A 25 12.20 -9.59 -32.37
CA ALA A 25 11.63 -8.63 -31.42
C ALA A 25 10.25 -9.14 -30.99
N GLY A 26 10.21 -10.27 -30.29
CA GLY A 26 9.04 -10.71 -29.56
C GLY A 26 8.85 -9.74 -28.40
N LYS A 27 7.76 -8.97 -28.41
CA LYS A 27 7.24 -8.24 -27.25
C LYS A 27 7.48 -9.08 -26.01
N LYS A 28 8.39 -8.65 -25.13
CA LYS A 28 8.61 -9.27 -23.82
C LYS A 28 7.26 -9.28 -23.13
N GLY A 29 6.62 -10.45 -23.08
CA GLY A 29 5.33 -10.60 -22.45
C GLY A 29 5.44 -10.14 -21.00
N HIS A 30 4.58 -9.22 -20.58
CA HIS A 30 4.37 -8.90 -19.17
C HIS A 30 3.75 -10.07 -18.38
N LYS A 31 3.84 -11.31 -18.87
CA LYS A 31 3.45 -12.50 -18.12
C LYS A 31 4.61 -12.88 -17.22
N GLY A 32 4.51 -12.52 -15.95
CA GLY A 32 5.46 -12.91 -14.92
C GLY A 32 6.31 -11.78 -14.33
N ARG A 33 6.02 -10.50 -14.62
CA ARG A 33 6.50 -9.42 -13.74
C ARG A 33 5.78 -9.65 -12.40
N GLY A 34 6.49 -10.28 -11.45
CA GLY A 34 5.96 -10.62 -10.14
C GLY A 34 5.21 -9.41 -9.59
N LYS A 35 4.00 -9.64 -9.08
CA LYS A 35 3.17 -8.61 -8.46
C LYS A 35 4.06 -7.90 -7.46
N GLN A 36 4.48 -6.68 -7.79
CA GLN A 36 5.16 -5.82 -6.84
C GLN A 36 4.06 -5.59 -5.80
N PHE A 37 4.20 -6.18 -4.61
CA PHE A 37 3.38 -5.78 -3.49
C PHE A 37 3.74 -4.33 -3.25
N SER A 38 2.91 -3.40 -3.73
CA SER A 38 3.05 -1.99 -3.43
C SER A 38 3.22 -1.86 -1.92
N ASN A 39 4.20 -1.07 -1.48
CA ASN A 39 4.41 -0.79 -0.07
C ASN A 39 3.05 -0.40 0.55
N PRO A 40 2.63 -0.95 1.71
CA PRO A 40 1.34 -0.63 2.31
C PRO A 40 1.07 0.89 2.41
N GLU A 41 2.09 1.70 2.65
CA GLU A 41 1.96 3.17 2.65
C GLU A 41 1.69 3.78 1.26
N GLU A 42 2.17 3.13 0.19
CA GLU A 42 1.91 3.54 -1.19
C GLU A 42 0.45 3.26 -1.58
N ILE A 43 -0.11 2.14 -1.11
CA ILE A 43 -1.51 1.77 -1.32
C ILE A 43 -2.43 2.78 -0.61
N ASP A 44 -2.13 3.10 0.65
CA ASP A 44 -2.90 4.09 1.41
C ASP A 44 -2.81 5.48 0.79
N ARG A 45 -1.63 5.88 0.31
CA ARG A 45 -1.43 7.15 -0.42
C ARG A 45 -2.26 7.18 -1.70
N GLN A 46 -2.31 6.07 -2.43
CA GLN A 46 -3.08 5.97 -3.67
C GLN A 46 -4.59 6.04 -3.42
N MET A 47 -5.08 5.38 -2.36
CA MET A 47 -6.49 5.44 -1.96
C MET A 47 -6.87 6.85 -1.46
N ARG A 48 -5.99 7.53 -0.73
CA ARG A 48 -6.19 8.93 -0.31
C ARG A 48 -6.23 9.86 -1.53
N ALA A 49 -5.29 9.73 -2.45
CA ALA A 49 -5.26 10.54 -3.67
C ALA A 49 -6.51 10.34 -4.54
N GLN A 50 -7.04 9.11 -4.64
CA GLN A 50 -8.32 8.86 -5.32
C GLN A 50 -9.50 9.53 -4.61
N ARG A 51 -9.57 9.45 -3.29
CA ARG A 51 -10.60 10.13 -2.50
C ARG A 51 -10.53 11.65 -2.63
N ASP A 52 -9.33 12.21 -2.68
CA ASP A 52 -9.12 13.65 -2.85
C ASP A 52 -9.50 14.12 -4.26
N LEU A 53 -9.25 13.29 -5.28
CA LEU A 53 -9.72 13.53 -6.65
C LEU A 53 -11.24 13.44 -6.77
N GLU A 54 -11.88 12.42 -6.18
CA GLU A 54 -13.34 12.34 -6.12
C GLU A 54 -13.94 13.54 -5.38
N ALA A 55 -13.37 13.92 -4.23
CA ALA A 55 -13.80 15.11 -3.50
C ALA A 55 -13.49 16.43 -4.26
N GLY A 56 -12.51 16.42 -5.15
CA GLY A 56 -12.22 17.53 -6.06
C GLY A 56 -13.21 17.60 -7.22
N VAL A 57 -13.64 16.46 -7.76
CA VAL A 57 -14.67 16.36 -8.79
C VAL A 57 -16.04 16.71 -8.22
N GLU A 58 -16.36 16.33 -6.99
CA GLU A 58 -17.58 16.78 -6.28
C GLU A 58 -17.60 18.29 -6.05
N ARG A 59 -16.44 18.91 -5.79
CA ARG A 59 -16.33 20.38 -5.68
C ARG A 59 -16.32 21.09 -7.05
N ALA A 60 -15.75 20.49 -8.09
CA ALA A 60 -15.74 21.05 -9.44
C ALA A 60 -17.09 20.87 -10.15
N SER A 61 -17.82 19.79 -9.85
CA SER A 61 -19.21 19.56 -10.25
C SER A 61 -20.21 20.47 -9.52
N GLY A 62 -19.75 21.23 -8.52
CA GLY A 62 -20.55 22.20 -7.77
C GLY A 62 -20.26 23.67 -8.13
N SER A 63 -19.53 23.97 -9.22
CA SER A 63 -19.07 25.35 -9.50
C SER A 63 -19.27 25.83 -10.95
N ASP A 64 -20.28 25.35 -11.68
CA ASP A 64 -20.73 26.02 -12.93
C ASP A 64 -22.21 25.72 -13.26
N SER A 65 -23.12 26.31 -12.48
CA SER A 65 -24.45 26.80 -12.96
C SER A 65 -25.29 27.25 -11.77
N GLU A 66 -25.09 28.51 -11.38
CA GLU A 66 -26.08 29.27 -10.65
C GLU A 66 -26.99 29.92 -11.71
N GLU A 67 -28.15 29.31 -12.01
CA GLU A 67 -29.34 30.09 -12.38
C GLU A 67 -30.45 29.71 -11.41
N GLU A 68 -30.94 30.74 -10.74
CA GLU A 68 -32.09 30.73 -9.83
C GLU A 68 -33.32 30.07 -10.47
N SER A 69 -33.83 29.03 -9.84
CA SER A 69 -35.27 28.79 -9.83
C SER A 69 -35.65 28.21 -8.48
N SER A 70 -35.97 29.13 -7.58
CA SER A 70 -36.90 28.91 -6.48
C SER A 70 -38.15 28.21 -7.01
N SER A 71 -38.33 26.93 -6.67
CA SER A 71 -39.66 26.32 -6.67
C SER A 71 -39.71 25.21 -5.64
N ASP A 72 -40.18 25.61 -4.47
CA ASP A 72 -40.75 24.75 -3.43
C ASP A 72 -41.98 24.03 -4.02
N GLU A 73 -41.80 22.93 -4.74
CA GLU A 73 -42.93 22.12 -5.25
C GLU A 73 -42.51 20.70 -5.73
N ASP A 74 -41.94 19.86 -4.85
CA ASP A 74 -41.73 18.42 -5.14
C ASP A 74 -42.69 17.54 -4.32
N SER A 75 -43.95 17.97 -4.18
CA SER A 75 -45.09 17.06 -3.97
C SER A 75 -45.81 16.72 -5.29
N ASP A 76 -45.45 17.41 -6.38
CA ASP A 76 -46.11 17.31 -7.69
C ASP A 76 -45.18 16.77 -8.78
N ARG A 77 -44.43 15.70 -8.46
CA ARG A 77 -44.02 14.76 -9.51
C ARG A 77 -45.29 14.15 -10.09
N ARG A 78 -45.80 14.79 -11.15
CA ARG A 78 -46.94 14.41 -12.00
C ARG A 78 -47.50 13.05 -11.59
N ARG A 79 -48.33 13.03 -10.55
CA ARG A 79 -49.09 11.83 -10.21
C ARG A 79 -50.11 11.71 -11.32
N ASN A 80 -50.03 10.64 -12.07
CA ASN A 80 -50.84 10.51 -13.27
C ASN A 80 -52.28 10.21 -12.83
N GLY A 81 -53.13 11.24 -12.84
CA GLY A 81 -54.57 11.11 -12.63
C GLY A 81 -55.03 11.30 -11.17
N VAL A 82 -55.97 10.46 -10.73
CA VAL A 82 -56.73 10.59 -9.47
C VAL A 82 -55.95 10.09 -8.23
N GLU A 83 -54.69 9.69 -8.41
CA GLU A 83 -53.82 9.05 -7.40
C GLU A 83 -53.46 9.94 -6.19
N GLY A 84 -53.77 11.24 -6.23
CA GLY A 84 -53.63 12.16 -5.10
C GLY A 84 -54.95 12.56 -4.42
N LEU A 85 -56.10 12.25 -5.03
CA LEU A 85 -57.42 12.72 -4.58
C LEU A 85 -58.19 11.67 -3.77
N ILE A 86 -57.84 10.39 -3.91
CA ILE A 86 -58.42 9.31 -3.12
C ILE A 86 -57.44 9.01 -1.98
N GLU A 87 -57.86 9.27 -0.74
CA GLU A 87 -57.15 8.86 0.47
C GLU A 87 -57.13 7.33 0.54
N ILE A 88 -55.98 6.73 0.23
CA ILE A 88 -55.79 5.29 0.31
C ILE A 88 -55.64 4.92 1.80
N GLU A 89 -56.77 4.71 2.48
CA GLU A 89 -56.90 4.10 3.82
C GLU A 89 -56.58 2.59 3.78
N ASN A 90 -55.47 2.21 3.15
CA ASN A 90 -55.00 0.84 3.23
C ASN A 90 -54.22 0.67 4.55
N PRO A 91 -54.73 -0.11 5.52
CA PRO A 91 -54.11 -0.27 6.84
C PRO A 91 -52.73 -0.95 6.79
N ASN A 92 -52.38 -1.62 5.69
CA ASN A 92 -51.04 -2.17 5.45
C ASN A 92 -50.13 -1.24 4.65
N ARG A 93 -50.57 -0.01 4.32
CA ARG A 93 -49.75 0.95 3.59
C ARG A 93 -48.74 1.61 4.53
N VAL A 94 -47.51 1.11 4.49
CA VAL A 94 -46.40 1.70 5.24
C VAL A 94 -46.02 3.04 4.59
N SER A 95 -46.48 4.15 5.17
CA SER A 95 -46.06 5.49 4.76
C SER A 95 -44.57 5.68 5.07
N GLN A 96 -43.73 5.84 4.06
CA GLN A 96 -42.32 6.18 4.26
C GLN A 96 -42.22 7.61 4.79
N LYS A 97 -41.97 7.75 6.09
CA LYS A 97 -41.64 9.03 6.74
C LYS A 97 -40.12 9.11 6.84
N ASN A 98 -39.51 10.06 6.14
CA ASN A 98 -38.07 10.30 6.18
C ASN A 98 -37.68 10.84 7.57
N LYS A 99 -37.15 9.98 8.44
CA LYS A 99 -36.56 10.38 9.73
C LYS A 99 -35.12 10.79 9.51
N LYS A 100 -34.71 11.93 10.06
CA LYS A 100 -33.34 12.45 9.96
C LYS A 100 -32.39 11.54 10.73
N VAL A 101 -31.27 11.20 10.11
CA VAL A 101 -30.26 10.23 10.58
C VAL A 101 -29.73 10.54 11.99
N ALA A 102 -29.70 11.82 12.37
CA ALA A 102 -29.20 12.28 13.67
C ALA A 102 -30.06 11.84 14.87
N GLU A 103 -31.35 11.53 14.69
CA GLU A 103 -32.25 11.18 15.80
C GLU A 103 -32.25 9.65 16.10
N LEU A 104 -31.58 8.85 15.26
CA LEU A 104 -31.52 7.39 15.39
C LEU A 104 -30.26 6.89 16.13
N GLU A 105 -29.30 7.75 16.44
CA GLU A 105 -28.04 7.35 17.10
C GLU A 105 -28.11 7.37 18.65
N GLU A 106 -29.12 8.00 19.26
CA GLU A 106 -29.15 8.23 20.73
C GLU A 106 -30.10 7.32 21.52
N SER A 107 -30.95 6.54 20.86
CA SER A 107 -31.96 5.70 21.53
C SER A 107 -31.48 4.26 21.72
N ALA A 108 -30.80 4.02 22.84
CA ALA A 108 -30.41 2.74 23.46
C ALA A 108 -29.07 2.14 22.99
N PRO A 109 -28.24 1.63 23.94
CA PRO A 109 -27.06 0.84 23.60
C PRO A 109 -27.55 -0.39 22.84
N LYS A 110 -27.39 -0.35 21.52
CA LYS A 110 -27.74 -1.46 20.65
C LYS A 110 -26.88 -2.62 21.10
N GLU A 111 -27.50 -3.60 21.75
CA GLU A 111 -26.85 -4.83 22.12
C GLU A 111 -26.37 -5.50 20.84
N LEU A 112 -25.11 -5.22 20.50
CA LEU A 112 -24.43 -5.76 19.35
C LEU A 112 -24.68 -7.26 19.35
N SER A 113 -25.13 -7.77 18.20
CA SER A 113 -25.44 -9.16 17.97
C SER A 113 -24.31 -10.03 18.52
N ARG A 114 -24.62 -11.22 19.05
CA ARG A 114 -23.61 -12.15 19.60
C ARG A 114 -22.40 -12.32 18.66
N ARG A 115 -22.63 -12.23 17.35
CA ARG A 115 -21.62 -12.21 16.28
C ARG A 115 -20.74 -10.96 16.28
N GLU A 116 -21.35 -9.78 16.40
CA GLU A 116 -20.64 -8.50 16.41
C GLU A 116 -19.76 -8.33 17.66
N ARG A 117 -20.19 -8.86 18.81
CA ARG A 117 -19.37 -8.86 20.04
C ARG A 117 -18.09 -9.69 19.85
N GLU A 118 -18.22 -10.90 19.31
CA GLU A 118 -17.07 -11.77 19.03
C GLU A 118 -16.15 -11.17 17.95
N GLU A 119 -16.71 -10.49 16.94
CA GLU A 119 -15.93 -9.81 15.90
C GLU A 119 -15.13 -8.63 16.46
N ILE A 120 -15.73 -7.82 17.34
CA ILE A 120 -15.04 -6.70 18.00
C ILE A 120 -13.97 -7.20 18.95
N GLU A 121 -14.22 -8.26 19.71
CA GLU A 121 -13.21 -8.87 20.57
C GLU A 121 -12.05 -9.46 19.76
N LYS A 122 -12.35 -10.08 18.61
CA LYS A 122 -11.32 -10.58 17.68
C LYS A 122 -10.50 -9.44 17.08
N GLN A 123 -11.12 -8.31 16.74
CA GLN A 123 -10.41 -7.11 16.29
C GLN A 123 -9.51 -6.55 17.40
N LYS A 124 -10.06 -6.33 18.60
CA LYS A 124 -9.30 -5.86 19.78
C LYS A 124 -8.16 -6.79 20.15
N ALA A 125 -8.35 -8.12 20.04
CA ALA A 125 -7.30 -9.10 20.31
C ALA A 125 -6.16 -9.02 19.29
N LYS A 126 -6.49 -8.84 18.00
CA LYS A 126 -5.49 -8.60 16.94
C LYS A 126 -4.75 -7.29 17.16
N GLU A 127 -5.46 -6.20 17.45
CA GLU A 127 -4.86 -4.90 17.75
C GLU A 127 -3.94 -4.99 18.97
N ARG A 128 -4.38 -5.65 20.04
CA ARG A 128 -3.55 -5.89 21.23
C ARG A 128 -2.30 -6.72 20.88
N TYR A 129 -2.44 -7.75 20.06
CA TYR A 129 -1.30 -8.55 19.61
C TYR A 129 -0.32 -7.69 18.79
N MET A 130 -0.82 -6.91 17.83
CA MET A 130 -0.02 -6.00 17.02
C MET A 130 0.67 -4.94 17.88
N LYS A 131 -0.04 -4.38 18.86
CA LYS A 131 0.51 -3.42 19.82
C LYS A 131 1.60 -4.05 20.68
N LEU A 132 1.38 -5.24 21.23
CA LEU A 132 2.41 -5.97 22.00
C LEU A 132 3.63 -6.33 21.12
N HIS A 133 3.41 -6.60 19.84
CA HIS A 133 4.50 -6.86 18.89
C HIS A 133 5.30 -5.60 18.59
N GLN A 134 4.63 -4.47 18.37
CA GLN A 134 5.27 -3.15 18.19
C GLN A 134 6.02 -2.70 19.45
N GLU A 135 5.43 -2.93 20.63
CA GLU A 135 6.07 -2.69 21.94
C GLU A 135 7.28 -3.60 22.18
N GLY A 136 7.49 -4.62 21.34
CA GLY A 136 8.62 -5.52 21.49
C GLY A 136 8.44 -6.58 22.57
N LYS A 137 7.20 -6.88 23.00
CA LYS A 137 6.91 -7.83 24.09
C LYS A 137 6.72 -9.27 23.61
N THR A 138 6.37 -9.47 22.35
CA THR A 138 6.34 -10.82 21.73
C THR A 138 7.74 -11.42 21.71
N ASP A 139 7.88 -12.74 21.81
CA ASP A 139 9.21 -13.39 21.83
C ASP A 139 10.03 -13.08 20.56
N GLN A 140 9.35 -12.97 19.41
CA GLN A 140 9.96 -12.58 18.15
C GLN A 140 10.52 -11.15 18.20
N ALA A 141 9.71 -10.18 18.62
CA ALA A 141 10.15 -8.79 18.67
C ALA A 141 11.21 -8.56 19.77
N ARG A 142 11.15 -9.30 20.89
CA ARG A 142 12.23 -9.32 21.89
C ARG A 142 13.55 -9.81 21.30
N ALA A 143 13.52 -10.89 20.52
CA ALA A 143 14.71 -11.43 19.89
C ALA A 143 15.31 -10.45 18.87
N ASP A 144 14.47 -9.77 18.08
CA ASP A 144 14.95 -8.79 17.10
C ASP A 144 15.50 -7.52 17.77
N LEU A 145 14.87 -7.02 18.84
CA LEU A 145 15.43 -5.95 19.66
C LEU A 145 16.76 -6.35 20.30
N ALA A 146 16.87 -7.59 20.80
CA ALA A 146 18.11 -8.10 21.37
C ALA A 146 19.22 -8.17 20.30
N ARG A 147 18.91 -8.63 19.08
CA ARG A 147 19.84 -8.62 17.95
C ARG A 147 20.31 -7.20 17.62
N LEU A 148 19.39 -6.25 17.52
CA LEU A 148 19.73 -4.85 17.27
C LEU A 148 20.58 -4.24 18.39
N ALA A 149 20.30 -4.58 19.66
CA ALA A 149 21.10 -4.13 20.79
C ALA A 149 22.54 -4.65 20.73
N ILE A 150 22.75 -5.92 20.31
CA ILE A 150 24.10 -6.47 20.09
C ILE A 150 24.84 -5.70 19.00
N ILE A 151 24.19 -5.40 17.88
CA ILE A 151 24.81 -4.63 16.78
C ILE A 151 25.17 -3.21 17.24
N LYS A 152 24.28 -2.54 17.99
CA LYS A 152 24.56 -1.21 18.54
C LYS A 152 25.79 -1.24 19.45
N LYS A 153 25.87 -2.20 20.38
CA LYS A 153 27.03 -2.39 21.25
C LYS A 153 28.30 -2.63 20.44
N GLN A 154 28.28 -3.52 19.45
CA GLN A 154 29.44 -3.77 18.59
C GLN A 154 29.90 -2.54 17.82
N ARG A 155 28.97 -1.70 17.35
CA ARG A 155 29.28 -0.44 16.67
C ARG A 155 29.87 0.60 17.62
N GLU A 156 29.29 0.74 18.81
CA GLU A 156 29.77 1.64 19.85
C GLU A 156 31.17 1.22 20.33
N ASP A 157 31.39 -0.07 20.58
CA ASP A 157 32.68 -0.60 21.00
C ASP A 157 33.74 -0.45 19.90
N ALA A 158 33.36 -0.64 18.63
CA ALA A 158 34.26 -0.40 17.51
C ALA A 158 34.59 1.09 17.35
N ALA A 159 33.62 1.98 17.56
CA ALA A 159 33.84 3.43 17.53
C ALA A 159 34.76 3.88 18.67
N LYS A 160 34.50 3.43 19.90
CA LYS A 160 35.37 3.68 21.07
C LYS A 160 36.79 3.19 20.84
N LYS A 161 36.97 1.95 20.35
CA LYS A 161 38.29 1.41 20.01
C LYS A 161 39.02 2.26 18.96
N ARG A 162 38.32 2.74 17.92
CA ARG A 162 38.91 3.64 16.91
C ARG A 162 39.31 4.99 17.50
N GLU A 163 38.49 5.54 18.40
CA GLU A 163 38.80 6.81 19.07
C GLU A 163 39.98 6.69 20.05
N GLU A 164 40.06 5.59 20.80
CA GLU A 164 41.19 5.29 21.69
C GLU A 164 42.49 5.13 20.91
N ILE A 165 42.49 4.37 19.82
CA ILE A 165 43.66 4.23 18.93
C ILE A 165 44.06 5.59 18.38
N ARG A 166 43.10 6.37 17.84
CA ARG A 166 43.38 7.72 17.30
C ARG A 166 43.92 8.66 18.38
N LYS A 167 43.46 8.55 19.62
CA LYS A 167 43.95 9.38 20.74
C LYS A 167 45.38 8.98 21.13
N ALA A 168 45.66 7.67 21.25
CA ALA A 168 47.00 7.18 21.53
C ALA A 168 48.01 7.53 20.41
N GLU A 169 47.60 7.48 19.15
CA GLU A 169 48.42 7.91 18.01
C GLU A 169 48.75 9.40 18.08
N LYS A 170 47.78 10.25 18.42
CA LYS A 170 48.00 11.69 18.61
C LYS A 170 48.93 11.98 19.79
N GLU A 171 48.73 11.33 20.93
CA GLU A 171 49.61 11.49 22.10
C GLU A 171 51.05 11.01 21.77
N ALA A 172 51.19 9.93 21.00
CA ALA A 172 52.49 9.46 20.52
C ALA A 172 53.14 10.42 19.50
N GLU A 173 52.35 11.06 18.62
CA GLU A 173 52.82 12.08 17.69
C GLU A 173 53.27 13.34 18.44
N GLU A 174 52.48 13.83 19.40
CA GLU A 174 52.83 14.97 20.25
C GLU A 174 54.08 14.70 21.10
N ALA A 175 54.23 13.48 21.65
CA ALA A 175 55.43 13.08 22.38
C ALA A 175 56.67 12.99 21.48
N LYS A 176 56.51 12.60 20.21
CA LYS A 176 57.58 12.63 19.21
C LYS A 176 57.91 14.05 18.75
N ALA A 177 56.93 14.95 18.66
CA ALA A 177 57.12 16.34 18.26
C ALA A 177 57.75 17.20 19.36
N LYS A 178 57.57 16.84 20.65
CA LYS A 178 58.21 17.49 21.80
C LYS A 178 59.63 17.02 22.11
N ARG A 179 60.08 15.94 21.46
CA ARG A 179 61.40 15.33 21.68
C ARG A 179 62.37 15.76 20.59
#